data_AF-A0A2G6GAH9-F1
#
_entry.id   AF-A0A2G6GAH9-F1
#
_cell.length_a   1.000
_cell.length_b   1.000
_cell.length_c   1.000
_cell.angle_alpha   90.00
_cell.angle_beta   90.00
_cell.angle_gamma   90.00
#
_symmetry.space_group_name_H-M   'P 1'
#
loop_
_entity.id
_entity.type
_entity.pdbx_description
1 polymer ?
#
loop_
_entity_poly.entity_id
_entity_poly.type
_entity_poly.pdbx_seq_one_letter_code
_entity_poly.pdbx_strand_id
1 'polypeptide(L)'
;MKTLSFAILTGLSSLFYLVEIPNQERLEKVQNGELILTCHIGENQKVIDPKKVIDYNSEISEWIFINGSAKNCTLMPVQNTKLAKK
;
A
#
# COMPACT_ATOMS: atom_id res chain seq x y z
N MET A 1 43.35 4.71 19.75
CA MET A 1 42.43 4.65 18.59
C MET A 1 42.18 3.18 18.28
N LYS A 2 40.98 2.66 18.56
CA LYS A 2 40.63 1.25 18.35
C LYS A 2 39.66 1.14 17.18
N THR A 3 40.07 0.40 16.17
CA THR A 3 39.32 0.06 14.95
C THR A 3 38.12 -0.83 15.29
N LEU A 4 36.93 -0.38 14.91
CA LEU A 4 35.70 -1.19 14.99
C LEU A 4 35.64 -2.08 13.74
N SER A 5 35.74 -3.38 13.95
CA SER A 5 35.66 -4.40 12.91
C SER A 5 34.23 -4.56 12.41
N PHE A 6 34.08 -4.53 11.09
CA PHE A 6 32.88 -4.93 10.37
C PHE A 6 32.73 -6.46 10.46
N ALA A 7 31.65 -6.94 11.06
CA ALA A 7 31.25 -8.33 10.95
C ALA A 7 30.08 -8.43 9.98
N ILE A 8 30.39 -8.81 8.74
CA ILE A 8 29.43 -9.24 7.73
C ILE A 8 29.06 -10.68 8.10
N LEU A 9 27.84 -10.90 8.61
CA LEU A 9 27.24 -12.24 8.66
C LEU A 9 26.20 -12.36 7.55
N THR A 10 26.64 -12.94 6.43
CA THR A 10 25.76 -13.43 5.37
C THR A 10 25.07 -14.71 5.85
N GLY A 11 23.83 -14.58 6.33
CA GLY A 11 22.91 -15.69 6.51
C GLY A 11 22.00 -15.81 5.29
N LEU A 12 22.40 -16.65 4.33
CA LEU A 12 21.53 -17.10 3.23
C LEU A 12 20.43 -17.99 3.81
N SER A 13 19.26 -17.41 4.06
CA SER A 13 18.02 -18.14 4.16
C SER A 13 17.17 -17.76 2.95
N SER A 14 17.01 -18.71 2.04
CA SER A 14 16.01 -18.59 0.96
C SER A 14 14.63 -18.60 1.59
N LEU A 15 14.11 -17.43 1.93
CA LEU A 15 12.68 -17.21 2.05
C LEU A 15 12.26 -16.35 0.87
N PHE A 16 11.22 -16.81 0.18
CA PHE A 16 10.44 -16.05 -0.77
C PHE A 16 10.24 -14.64 -0.20
N TYR A 17 10.93 -13.65 -0.77
CA TYR A 17 10.52 -12.27 -0.61
C TYR A 17 9.20 -12.15 -1.36
N LEU A 18 8.09 -12.50 -0.71
CA LEU A 18 6.86 -11.78 -0.93
C LEU A 18 7.28 -10.33 -0.70
N VAL A 19 7.44 -9.58 -1.79
CA VAL A 19 7.76 -8.17 -1.75
C VAL A 19 6.56 -7.52 -1.08
N GLU A 20 6.58 -7.46 0.24
CA GLU A 20 5.71 -6.60 1.01
C GLU A 20 6.05 -5.20 0.54
N ILE A 21 5.22 -4.68 -0.37
CA ILE A 21 5.25 -3.27 -0.73
C ILE A 21 5.16 -2.53 0.61
N PRO A 22 6.19 -1.75 0.99
CA PRO A 22 6.17 -1.06 2.27
C PRO A 22 4.91 -0.21 2.34
N ASN A 23 4.26 -0.16 3.51
CA ASN A 23 2.98 0.55 3.71
C ASN A 23 3.01 1.97 3.14
N GLN A 24 4.16 2.62 3.26
CA GLN A 24 4.43 3.93 2.72
C GLN A 24 4.31 4.00 1.18
N GLU A 25 4.93 3.09 0.44
CA GLU A 25 4.82 3.07 -1.03
C GLU A 25 3.38 2.80 -1.48
N ARG A 26 2.67 1.93 -0.76
CA ARG A 26 1.26 1.63 -1.06
C ARG A 26 0.37 2.86 -0.81
N LEU A 27 0.58 3.55 0.31
CA LEU A 27 -0.11 4.79 0.65
C LEU A 27 0.15 5.87 -0.40
N GLU A 28 1.40 6.06 -0.80
CA GLU A 28 1.81 7.03 -1.82
C GLU A 28 1.13 6.77 -3.16
N LYS A 29 1.11 5.51 -3.62
CA LYS A 29 0.41 5.14 -4.88
C LYS A 29 -1.08 5.45 -4.83
N VAL A 30 -1.73 5.28 -3.68
CA VAL A 30 -3.14 5.67 -3.51
C VAL A 30 -3.26 7.19 -3.56
N GLN A 31 -2.49 7.92 -2.75
CA GLN A 31 -2.55 9.38 -2.65
C GLN A 31 -2.22 10.08 -3.98
N ASN A 32 -1.32 9.52 -4.78
CA ASN A 32 -0.96 9.99 -6.12
C ASN A 32 -2.02 9.65 -7.17
N GLY A 33 -3.01 8.82 -6.83
CA GLY A 33 -4.05 8.37 -7.75
C GLY A 33 -3.56 7.35 -8.77
N GLU A 34 -2.45 6.64 -8.51
CA GLU A 34 -2.01 5.52 -9.33
C GLU A 34 -2.84 4.26 -9.05
N LEU A 35 -3.33 4.15 -7.81
CA LEU A 35 -4.23 3.10 -7.36
C LEU A 35 -5.57 3.69 -6.91
N ILE A 36 -6.65 3.07 -7.36
CA ILE A 36 -8.01 3.31 -6.88
C ILE A 36 -8.24 2.43 -5.65
N LEU A 37 -8.46 3.07 -4.51
CA LEU A 37 -8.84 2.40 -3.27
C LEU A 37 -10.36 2.31 -3.18
N THR A 38 -10.88 1.10 -3.03
CA THR A 38 -12.31 0.83 -2.90
C THR A 38 -12.57 0.01 -1.64
N CYS A 39 -13.41 0.51 -0.74
CA CYS A 39 -13.68 -0.13 0.55
C CYS A 39 -15.17 -0.45 0.73
N HIS A 40 -15.46 -1.55 1.43
CA HIS A 40 -16.79 -1.84 1.94
C HIS A 40 -17.01 -1.08 3.24
N ILE A 41 -17.98 -0.18 3.25
CA ILE A 41 -18.40 0.60 4.43
C ILE A 41 -19.86 0.22 4.72
N GLY A 42 -20.05 -0.62 5.73
CA GLY A 42 -21.30 -1.35 5.92
C GLY A 42 -21.53 -2.34 4.77
N GLU A 43 -22.73 -2.31 4.18
CA GLU A 43 -23.08 -3.16 3.03
C GLU A 43 -22.70 -2.53 1.68
N ASN A 44 -22.26 -1.27 1.66
CA ASN A 44 -21.99 -0.54 0.42
C ASN A 44 -20.50 -0.55 0.08
N GLN A 45 -20.19 -0.74 -1.19
CA GLN A 45 -18.85 -0.52 -1.72
C GLN A 45 -18.68 0.96 -2.12
N LYS A 46 -17.59 1.59 -1.67
CA LYS A 46 -17.30 3.00 -1.94
C LYS A 46 -15.87 3.18 -2.44
N VAL A 47 -15.72 3.93 -3.52
CA VAL A 47 -14.42 4.45 -3.95
C VAL A 47 -14.00 5.55 -2.97
N ILE A 48 -12.79 5.43 -2.44
CA ILE A 48 -12.24 6.37 -1.48
C ILE A 48 -11.51 7.48 -2.22
N ASP A 49 -11.76 8.72 -1.80
CA ASP A 49 -11.00 9.88 -2.25
C ASP A 49 -9.54 9.75 -1.76
N PRO A 50 -8.55 9.65 -2.66
CA PRO A 50 -7.13 9.55 -2.32
C PRO A 50 -6.65 10.57 -1.29
N LYS A 51 -7.16 11.81 -1.36
CA LYS A 51 -6.73 12.90 -0.48
C LYS A 51 -7.19 12.73 0.97
N LYS A 52 -8.12 11.81 1.21
CA LYS A 52 -8.64 11.51 2.55
C LYS A 52 -7.93 10.34 3.20
N VAL A 53 -7.04 9.65 2.49
CA VAL A 53 -6.28 8.51 3.01
C VAL A 53 -5.08 9.03 3.77
N ILE A 54 -4.97 8.67 5.04
CA ILE A 54 -3.92 9.11 5.95
C ILE A 54 -2.82 8.06 6.05
N ASP A 55 -3.20 6.80 6.20
CA ASP A 55 -2.26 5.71 6.45
C ASP A 55 -2.84 4.34 6.05
N TYR A 56 -1.96 3.35 5.97
CA TYR A 56 -2.29 1.93 5.84
C TYR A 56 -1.51 1.12 6.87
N ASN A 57 -2.23 0.49 7.79
CA ASN A 57 -1.66 -0.43 8.77
C ASN A 57 -1.67 -1.86 8.20
N SER A 58 -0.52 -2.36 7.75
CA SER A 58 -0.39 -3.74 7.23
C SER A 58 -0.65 -4.82 8.27
N GLU A 59 -0.28 -4.59 9.54
CA GLU A 59 -0.38 -5.61 10.59
C GLU A 59 -1.83 -6.08 10.78
N ILE A 60 -2.77 -5.16 10.61
CA ILE A 60 -4.22 -5.42 10.71
C ILE A 60 -4.97 -5.22 9.39
N SER A 61 -4.24 -5.01 8.29
CA SER A 61 -4.77 -4.72 6.95
C SER A 61 -5.88 -3.67 6.95
N GLU A 62 -5.61 -2.52 7.59
CA GLU A 62 -6.58 -1.45 7.79
C GLU A 62 -6.13 -0.14 7.15
N TRP A 63 -7.04 0.48 6.41
CA TRP A 63 -6.87 1.82 5.88
C TRP A 63 -7.43 2.87 6.83
N ILE A 64 -6.65 3.92 7.07
CA ILE A 64 -7.04 5.05 7.93
C ILE A 64 -7.37 6.25 7.04
N PHE A 65 -8.50 6.88 7.33
CA PHE A 65 -9.01 8.05 6.64
C PHE A 65 -9.25 9.19 7.63
N ILE A 66 -9.41 10.42 7.11
CA ILE A 66 -9.78 11.59 7.93
C ILE A 66 -11.03 11.34 8.79
N ASN A 67 -11.98 10.53 8.31
CA ASN A 67 -13.27 10.31 8.96
C ASN A 67 -13.50 8.86 9.43
N GLY A 68 -12.45 8.06 9.64
CA GLY A 68 -12.58 6.69 10.14
C GLY A 68 -11.58 5.71 9.53
N SER A 69 -11.84 4.41 9.65
CA SER A 69 -11.00 3.36 9.08
C SER A 69 -11.82 2.27 8.38
N ALA A 70 -11.18 1.47 7.53
CA ALA A 70 -11.79 0.29 6.91
C ALA A 70 -10.77 -0.81 6.61
N LYS A 71 -11.15 -2.07 6.87
CA LYS A 71 -10.31 -3.26 6.60
C LYS A 71 -10.64 -3.96 5.29
N ASN A 72 -11.92 -3.97 4.90
CA ASN A 72 -12.37 -4.65 3.69
C ASN A 72 -12.22 -3.72 2.48
N CYS A 73 -10.97 -3.54 2.05
CA CYS A 73 -10.62 -2.67 0.95
C CYS A 73 -9.84 -3.43 -0.12
N THR A 74 -10.02 -2.97 -1.36
CA THR A 74 -9.36 -3.48 -2.55
C THR A 74 -8.66 -2.33 -3.27
N LEU A 75 -7.52 -2.65 -3.87
CA LEU A 75 -6.75 -1.72 -4.69
C LEU A 75 -6.84 -2.16 -6.15
N MET A 76 -7.14 -1.21 -7.03
CA MET A 76 -7.14 -1.44 -8.47
C MET A 76 -6.22 -0.44 -9.16
N PRO A 77 -5.38 -0.84 -10.11
CA PRO A 77 -4.61 0.12 -10.88
C PRO A 77 -5.53 1.02 -11.69
N VAL A 78 -5.22 2.31 -11.77
CA VAL A 78 -5.88 3.18 -12.76
C VAL A 78 -5.49 2.67 -14.14
N GLN A 79 -6.41 1.96 -14.79
CA GLN A 79 -6.24 1.65 -16.20
C GLN A 79 -6.35 2.99 -16.94
N ASN A 80 -5.21 3.52 -17.37
CA ASN A 80 -5.16 4.47 -18.47
C ASN A 80 -5.73 3.72 -19.68
N THR A 81 -7.06 3.71 -19.80
CA THR A 81 -7.76 3.35 -21.02
C THR A 81 -7.40 4.44 -22.01
N LYS A 82 -6.21 4.32 -22.61
CA LYS A 82 -5.89 4.96 -23.87
C LYS A 82 -6.92 4.35 -24.82
N LEU A 83 -8.05 5.05 -24.94
CA LEU A 83 -9.09 4.78 -25.90
C LEU A 83 -8.35 4.70 -27.23
N ALA A 84 -8.09 3.48 -27.69
CA ALA A 84 -7.63 3.24 -29.03
C ALA A 84 -8.79 3.65 -29.93
N LYS A 85 -8.89 4.96 -30.21
CA LYS A 85 -9.69 5.49 -31.32
C LYS A 85 -9.09 4.84 -32.57
N LYS A 86 -9.75 3.80 -33.04
CA LYS A 86 -9.53 3.21 -34.35
C LYS A 86 -10.48 3.86 -35.34
#